data_AF-A0A8G1M406-F1
#
_entry.id   AF-A0A8G1M406-F1
#
_cell.length_a   1.000
_cell.length_b   1.000
_cell.length_c   1.000
_cell.angle_alpha   90.00
_cell.angle_beta   90.00
_cell.angle_gamma   90.00
#
_symmetry.space_group_name_H-M   'P 1'
#
loop_
_entity.id
_entity.type
_entity.pdbx_description
1 polymer ?
#
loop_
_entity_poly.entity_id
_entity_poly.type
_entity_poly.pdbx_seq_one_letter_code
_entity_poly.pdbx_strand_id
1 'polypeptide(L)' 'MSEDQSQQDVEPESSGDQMITSLPGISVTTQLSDADPEVLQDLHKKQLEFALERAEEAKEASRM' A
#
# COMPACT_ATOMS: atom_id res chain seq x y z
N MET A 1 -15.60 -33.82 -16.86
CA MET A 1 -15.82 -33.25 -15.53
C MET A 1 -15.14 -31.90 -15.54
N SER A 2 -15.92 -30.83 -15.40
CA SER A 2 -15.42 -29.47 -15.36
C SER A 2 -15.23 -29.13 -13.88
N GLU A 3 -13.99 -29.12 -13.41
CA GLU A 3 -13.66 -28.73 -12.05
C GLU A 3 -13.45 -27.22 -12.02
N ASP A 4 -14.55 -26.56 -11.64
CA ASP A 4 -14.67 -25.51 -10.62
C ASP A 4 -13.49 -24.53 -10.44
N GLN A 5 -13.71 -23.30 -10.90
CA GLN A 5 -12.91 -22.12 -10.58
C GLN A 5 -13.12 -21.74 -9.11
N SER A 6 -12.33 -22.32 -8.20
CA SER A 6 -12.12 -21.71 -6.89
C SER A 6 -11.19 -20.51 -7.07
N GLN A 7 -11.78 -19.32 -7.27
CA GLN A 7 -11.12 -18.05 -7.04
C GLN A 7 -10.62 -18.06 -5.60
N GLN A 8 -9.35 -18.43 -5.44
CA GLN A 8 -8.64 -18.33 -4.18
C GLN A 8 -8.48 -16.83 -3.95
N ASP A 9 -9.39 -16.28 -3.14
CA ASP A 9 -9.22 -14.98 -2.50
C ASP A 9 -7.92 -15.11 -1.69
N VAL A 10 -6.82 -14.71 -2.31
CA VAL A 10 -5.51 -14.63 -1.68
C VAL A 10 -5.58 -13.46 -0.70
N GLU A 11 -6.25 -13.65 0.43
CA GLU A 11 -5.90 -12.90 1.63
C GLU A 11 -4.43 -13.25 1.88
N PRO A 12 -3.48 -12.30 1.71
CA PRO A 12 -2.11 -12.60 2.05
C PRO A 12 -2.13 -12.92 3.54
N GLU A 13 -1.70 -14.13 3.91
CA GLU A 13 -1.42 -14.47 5.31
C GLU A 13 -0.48 -13.37 5.83
N SER A 14 -1.03 -12.39 6.54
CA SER A 14 -0.30 -11.22 7.02
C SER A 14 0.46 -11.63 8.27
N SER A 15 1.50 -12.42 8.08
CA SER A 15 2.44 -12.84 9.12
C SER A 15 3.45 -11.72 9.46
N GLY A 16 3.05 -10.45 9.32
CA GLY A 16 3.90 -9.28 9.54
C GLY A 16 3.06 -8.05 9.87
N ASP A 17 3.69 -7.07 10.52
CA ASP A 17 3.03 -5.81 10.87
C ASP A 17 2.74 -4.99 9.61
N GLN A 18 1.53 -4.43 9.56
CA GLN A 18 1.01 -3.71 8.42
C GLN A 18 0.47 -2.34 8.82
N MET A 19 0.80 -1.32 8.03
CA MET A 19 0.23 0.02 8.11
C MET A 19 -0.46 0.39 6.80
N ILE A 20 -1.70 0.88 6.91
CA ILE A 20 -2.51 1.30 5.77
C ILE A 20 -2.95 2.74 6.01
N THR A 21 -2.71 3.60 5.03
CA THR A 21 -3.26 4.96 4.98
C THR A 21 -4.00 5.15 3.67
N SER A 22 -5.24 5.61 3.77
CA SER A 22 -6.07 5.94 2.62
C SER A 22 -6.43 7.42 2.62
N LEU A 23 -6.10 8.09 1.52
CA LEU A 23 -6.46 9.48 1.22
C LEU A 23 -7.28 9.50 -0.08
N PRO A 24 -8.04 10.56 -0.37
CA PRO A 24 -8.78 10.65 -1.62
C PRO A 24 -7.87 10.46 -2.85
N GLY A 25 -8.07 9.37 -3.59
CA GLY A 25 -7.28 9.02 -4.78
C GLY A 25 -5.92 8.37 -4.51
N ILE A 26 -5.55 8.11 -3.25
CA ILE A 26 -4.25 7.53 -2.87
C ILE A 26 -4.45 6.47 -1.79
N SER A 27 -3.94 5.26 -2.00
CA SER A 27 -3.88 4.22 -0.97
C SER A 27 -2.44 3.76 -0.81
N VAL A 28 -1.93 3.81 0.41
CA VAL A 28 -0.57 3.38 0.74
C VAL A 28 -0.65 2.25 1.75
N THR A 29 -0.10 1.11 1.37
CA THR A 29 0.00 -0.08 2.21
C THR A 29 1.47 -0.42 2.39
N THR A 30 1.93 -0.45 3.63
CA THR A 30 3.27 -0.88 4.01
C THR A 30 3.15 -2.12 4.86
N GLN A 31 3.88 -3.18 4.49
CA GLN A 31 3.93 -4.41 5.26
C GLN A 31 5.40 -4.78 5.44
N LEU A 32 5.77 -5.12 6.66
CA LEU A 32 7.11 -5.56 6.99
C LEU A 32 7.04 -6.65 8.07
N SER A 33 7.59 -7.82 7.75
CA SER A 33 7.67 -8.94 8.69
C SER A 33 8.75 -8.69 9.75
N ASP A 34 8.48 -9.04 11.00
CA ASP A 34 9.41 -8.95 12.15
C ASP A 34 10.07 -7.56 12.32
N ALA A 35 9.35 -6.50 11.97
CA ALA A 35 9.88 -5.13 12.06
C ALA A 35 9.57 -4.49 13.41
N ASP A 36 10.50 -3.68 13.90
CA ASP A 36 10.17 -2.74 14.96
C ASP A 36 9.07 -1.78 14.49
N PRO A 37 8.07 -1.46 15.33
CA PRO A 37 6.94 -0.62 14.94
C PRO A 37 7.38 0.79 14.53
N GLU A 38 8.49 1.29 15.09
CA GLU A 38 9.08 2.58 14.71
C GLU A 38 9.67 2.54 13.29
N VAL A 39 10.33 1.43 12.92
CA VAL A 39 10.89 1.23 11.58
C VAL A 39 9.78 1.11 10.54
N LEU A 40 8.73 0.35 10.84
CA LEU A 40 7.55 0.24 9.98
C LEU A 40 6.89 1.61 9.81
N GLN A 41 6.75 2.38 10.89
CA GLN A 41 6.16 3.71 10.83
C GLN A 41 7.00 4.67 9.98
N ASP A 42 8.32 4.68 10.14
CA ASP A 42 9.22 5.55 9.38
C ASP A 42 9.23 5.19 7.89
N LEU A 43 9.18 3.90 7.57
CA LEU A 43 9.02 3.44 6.20
C LEU A 43 7.67 3.86 5.63
N HIS A 44 6.58 3.69 6.39
CA HIS A 44 5.23 4.05 5.97
C HIS A 44 5.10 5.55 5.69
N LYS A 45 5.69 6.40 6.54
CA LYS A 45 5.73 7.86 6.33
C LYS A 45 6.43 8.22 5.02
N LYS A 46 7.60 7.64 4.74
CA LYS A 46 8.34 7.90 3.49
C LYS A 46 7.56 7.44 2.26
N GLN A 47 6.89 6.29 2.34
CA GLN A 47 6.03 5.81 1.26
C GLN A 47 4.83 6.71 1.03
N LEU A 48 4.25 7.25 2.10
CA LEU A 48 3.15 8.22 2.02
C LEU A 48 3.60 9.55 1.40
N GLU A 49 4.75 10.10 1.83
CA GLU A 49 5.33 11.31 1.26
C GLU A 49 5.57 11.17 -0.24
N PHE A 50 6.17 10.04 -0.66
CA PHE A 50 6.39 9.75 -2.07
C PHE A 50 5.07 9.67 -2.86
N ALA A 51 4.06 8.99 -2.31
CA ALA A 51 2.76 8.88 -2.97
C ALA A 51 2.07 10.24 -3.14
N LEU A 52 2.22 11.14 -2.15
CA LEU A 52 1.70 12.50 -2.21
C LEU A 52 2.41 13.35 -3.26
N GLU A 53 3.75 13.32 -3.30
CA GLU A 53 4.55 14.03 -4.30
C GLU A 53 4.15 13.60 -5.72
N ARG A 54 4.06 12.29 -5.96
CA ARG A 54 3.65 11.76 -7.27
C ARG A 54 2.23 12.13 -7.66
N ALA A 55 1.32 12.22 -6.69
CA ALA A 55 -0.04 12.69 -6.94
C ALA A 55 -0.08 14.18 -7.29
N GLU A 56 0.77 14.99 -6.66
CA GLU A 56 0.91 16.42 -6.99
C GLU A 56 1.51 16.60 -8.38
N GLU A 57 2.60 15.91 -8.71
CA GLU A 57 3.19 15.92 -10.06
C GLU A 57 2.18 15.48 -11.12
N ALA A 58 1.40 14.43 -10.87
CA ALA A 58 0.37 13.96 -11.81
C ALA A 58 -0.73 15.01 -12.04
N LYS A 59 -1.12 15.71 -10.97
CA LYS A 59 -2.07 16.82 -11.06
C LYS A 59 -1.50 18.00 -11.87
N GLU A 60 -0.23 18.34 -11.67
CA GLU A 60 0.44 19.40 -12.44
C GLU A 60 0.60 19.01 -13.91
N ALA A 61 1.04 17.79 -14.20
CA ALA A 61 1.18 17.26 -15.55
C ALA A 61 -0.16 17.21 -16.30
N SER A 62 -1.26 16.91 -15.61
CA SER A 62 -2.60 16.93 -16.21
C SER A 62 -3.14 18.33 -16.49
N ARG A 63 -2.48 19.39 -15.98
CA ARG A 63 -2.92 20.78 -16.14
C ARG A 63 -2.22 21.51 -17.29
N MET A 64 -1.09 20.99 -17.77
CA MET A 64 -0.41 21.43 -19.00
C MET A 64 -1.10 20.88 -20.24
#